data_AF-A0A2T1C3B0-F1
#
_entry.id   AF-A0A2T1C3B0-F1
#
_cell.length_a   1.000
_cell.length_b   1.000
_cell.length_c   1.000
_cell.angle_alpha   90.00
_cell.angle_beta   90.00
_cell.angle_gamma   90.00
#
_symmetry.space_group_name_H-M   'P 1'
#
loop_
_entity.id
_entity.type
_entity.pdbx_description
1 polymer ?
#
loop_
_entity_poly.entity_id
_entity_poly.type
_entity_poly.pdbx_seq_one_letter_code
_entity_poly.pdbx_strand_id
1 'polypeptide(L)'
;IAMAGTATEQFVGLGKPAIIMPGKGPQFTPQFAEAQTRLLGNSVILVEQPDRVGITINTLLGKPEIWSAIANNGIKRMGEPGAAHRIAQCLLDKLVANSQYIK
;
A
#
# COMPACT_ATOMS: atom_id res chain seq x y z
N ILE A 1 9.97 -4.33 -7.90
CA ILE A 1 9.08 -3.69 -8.90
C ILE A 1 7.71 -4.33 -8.74
N ALA A 2 6.62 -3.56 -8.68
CA ALA A 2 5.28 -4.09 -8.48
C ALA A 2 4.24 -3.33 -9.32
N MET A 3 3.30 -4.05 -9.93
CA MET A 3 2.16 -3.49 -10.67
C MET A 3 0.83 -4.15 -10.23
N ALA A 4 0.88 -5.02 -9.22
CA ALA A 4 -0.29 -5.72 -8.68
C ALA A 4 -0.63 -5.13 -7.31
N GLY A 5 -1.85 -4.60 -7.15
CA GLY A 5 -2.26 -3.80 -5.99
C GLY A 5 -1.96 -4.47 -4.64
N THR A 6 -2.57 -5.61 -4.34
CA THR A 6 -2.40 -6.30 -3.06
C THR A 6 -0.96 -6.76 -2.82
N ALA A 7 -0.24 -7.21 -3.86
CA ALA A 7 1.16 -7.59 -3.71
C ALA A 7 2.03 -6.39 -3.32
N THR A 8 1.75 -5.20 -3.89
CA THR A 8 2.41 -3.95 -3.51
C THR A 8 2.16 -3.62 -2.04
N GLU A 9 0.91 -3.72 -1.58
CA GLU A 9 0.53 -3.46 -0.18
C GLU A 9 1.26 -4.39 0.79
N GLN A 10 1.29 -5.70 0.50
CA GLN A 10 2.01 -6.67 1.32
C GLN A 10 3.52 -6.37 1.34
N PHE A 11 4.10 -6.00 0.19
CA PHE A 11 5.51 -5.64 0.11
C PHE A 11 5.85 -4.39 0.94
N VAL A 12 4.97 -3.38 0.91
CA VAL A 12 5.06 -2.19 1.75
C VAL A 12 4.95 -2.55 3.24
N GLY A 13 4.05 -3.46 3.61
CA GLY A 13 3.92 -3.94 5.00
C GLY A 13 5.17 -4.61 5.56
N LEU A 14 5.99 -5.22 4.70
CA LEU A 14 7.31 -5.75 5.07
C LEU A 14 8.39 -4.67 5.25
N GLY A 15 8.01 -3.40 5.18
CA GLY A 15 8.91 -2.25 5.26
C GLY A 15 9.81 -2.08 4.03
N LYS A 16 9.45 -2.67 2.89
CA LYS A 16 10.25 -2.63 1.67
C LYS A 16 9.70 -1.59 0.68
N PRO A 17 10.58 -0.85 -0.03
CA PRO A 17 10.16 0.12 -1.03
C PRO A 17 9.64 -0.55 -2.30
N ALA A 18 8.41 -0.23 -2.70
CA ALA A 18 7.83 -0.68 -3.95
C ALA A 18 8.02 0.36 -5.07
N ILE A 19 8.77 -0.01 -6.10
CA ILE A 19 8.81 0.76 -7.35
C ILE A 19 7.64 0.31 -8.23
N ILE A 20 6.76 1.24 -8.57
CA ILE A 20 5.58 1.00 -9.39
C ILE A 20 5.68 1.80 -10.69
N MET A 21 4.96 1.36 -11.71
CA MET A 21 4.85 2.06 -12.99
C MET A 21 3.48 1.84 -13.59
N PRO A 22 2.89 2.86 -14.24
CA PRO A 22 1.62 2.69 -14.93
C PRO A 22 1.78 1.69 -16.06
N GLY A 23 0.82 0.77 -16.17
CA GLY A 23 0.69 -0.12 -17.32
C GLY A 23 0.05 0.62 -18.50
N LYS A 24 0.16 0.02 -19.69
CA LYS A 24 -0.54 0.50 -20.89
C LYS A 24 -1.99 0.00 -20.98
N GLY A 25 -2.34 -0.99 -20.17
CA GLY A 25 -3.67 -1.61 -20.14
C GLY A 25 -4.54 -1.09 -18.99
N PRO A 26 -5.81 -1.52 -18.93
CA PRO A 26 -6.78 -1.02 -17.96
C PRO A 26 -6.51 -1.48 -16.52
N GLN A 27 -5.64 -2.47 -16.31
CA GLN A 27 -5.43 -3.12 -15.01
C GLN A 27 -4.63 -2.24 -14.02
N PHE A 28 -3.78 -1.33 -14.51
CA PHE A 28 -2.95 -0.48 -13.67
C PHE A 28 -2.72 0.87 -14.34
N THR A 29 -3.68 1.78 -14.21
CA THR A 29 -3.68 3.09 -14.89
C THR A 29 -2.79 4.11 -14.17
N PRO A 30 -2.41 5.22 -14.84
CA PRO A 30 -1.71 6.33 -14.17
C PRO A 30 -2.44 6.84 -12.93
N GLN A 31 -3.76 7.01 -13.01
CA GLN A 31 -4.56 7.48 -11.88
C GLN A 31 -4.53 6.49 -10.71
N PHE A 32 -4.54 5.19 -10.99
CA PHE A 32 -4.42 4.16 -9.97
C PHE A 32 -3.01 4.15 -9.35
N ALA A 33 -1.98 4.31 -10.16
CA ALA A 33 -0.60 4.40 -9.70
C ALA A 33 -0.37 5.61 -8.79
N GLU A 34 -0.92 6.78 -9.14
CA GLU A 34 -0.90 7.97 -8.28
C GLU A 34 -1.74 7.78 -7.01
N ALA A 35 -2.87 7.07 -7.07
CA ALA A 35 -3.64 6.76 -5.87
C ALA A 35 -2.82 5.90 -4.89
N GLN A 36 -2.08 4.91 -5.41
CA GLN A 36 -1.17 4.08 -4.62
C GLN A 36 -0.09 4.91 -3.92
N THR A 37 0.52 5.92 -4.57
CA THR A 37 1.51 6.78 -3.90
C THR A 37 0.92 7.59 -2.75
N ARG A 38 -0.32 8.09 -2.89
CA ARG A 38 -1.01 8.81 -1.81
C ARG A 38 -1.37 7.90 -0.63
N LEU A 39 -1.83 6.68 -0.93
CA LEU A 39 -2.26 5.71 0.08
C LEU A 39 -1.08 5.14 0.87
N LEU A 40 -0.01 4.75 0.17
CA LEU A 40 1.13 4.03 0.74
C LEU A 40 2.34 4.93 1.00
N GLY A 41 2.28 6.22 0.68
CA GLY A 41 3.27 7.22 1.05
C GLY A 41 4.65 6.96 0.45
N ASN A 42 5.70 7.27 1.21
CA ASN A 42 7.09 7.15 0.77
C ASN A 42 7.56 5.70 0.53
N SER A 43 6.78 4.70 0.93
CA SER A 43 7.08 3.30 0.61
C SER A 43 6.80 2.94 -0.84
N VAL A 44 6.13 3.82 -1.60
CA VAL A 44 5.86 3.63 -3.04
C VAL A 44 6.54 4.73 -3.85
N ILE A 45 7.31 4.30 -4.85
CA ILE A 45 8.03 5.18 -5.77
C ILE A 45 7.45 4.98 -7.16
N LEU A 46 6.76 6.00 -7.67
CA LEU A 46 6.19 5.99 -9.00
C LEU A 46 7.26 6.35 -10.03
N VAL A 47 7.40 5.49 -11.04
CA VAL A 47 8.27 5.69 -12.19
C VAL A 47 7.41 5.67 -13.45
N GLU A 48 7.48 6.73 -14.25
CA GLU A 48 6.66 6.88 -15.45
C GLU A 48 7.10 5.98 -16.60
N GLN A 49 8.42 5.73 -16.73
CA GLN A 49 8.99 4.99 -17.86
C GLN A 49 9.87 3.81 -17.40
N PRO A 50 9.76 2.62 -18.02
CA PRO A 50 10.46 1.42 -17.55
C PRO A 50 11.99 1.51 -17.50
N ASP A 51 12.60 2.26 -18.39
CA ASP A 51 14.05 2.51 -18.45
C ASP A 51 14.56 3.25 -17.20
N ARG A 52 13.71 4.00 -16.50
CA ARG A 52 14.06 4.73 -15.27
C ARG A 52 14.09 3.86 -14.02
N VAL A 53 13.61 2.61 -14.08
CA VAL A 53 13.59 1.73 -12.91
C VAL A 53 14.99 1.44 -12.39
N GLY A 54 15.94 1.12 -13.26
CA GLY A 54 17.31 0.80 -12.86
C GLY A 54 17.98 1.97 -12.11
N ILE A 55 17.82 3.18 -12.64
CA ILE A 55 18.33 4.41 -12.01
C ILE A 55 17.67 4.64 -10.65
N THR A 56 16.36 4.40 -10.55
CA THR A 56 15.59 4.56 -9.31
C THR A 56 16.06 3.57 -8.23
N ILE A 57 16.27 2.30 -8.61
CA ILE A 57 16.82 1.27 -7.71
C ILE A 57 18.20 1.71 -7.22
N ASN A 58 19.10 2.12 -8.13
CA ASN A 58 20.44 2.53 -7.76
C ASN A 58 20.44 3.75 -6.81
N THR A 59 19.57 4.73 -7.08
CA THR A 59 19.39 5.91 -6.22
C THR A 59 18.90 5.53 -4.83
N LEU A 60 17.96 4.59 -4.74
CA LEU A 60 17.41 4.11 -3.47
C LEU A 60 18.44 3.31 -2.66
N LEU A 61 19.26 2.50 -3.33
CA LEU A 61 20.34 1.75 -2.69
C LEU A 61 21.45 2.66 -2.16
N GLY A 62 21.69 3.79 -2.84
CA GLY A 62 22.65 4.82 -2.41
C GLY A 62 22.15 5.74 -1.30
N LYS A 63 20.93 5.54 -0.78
CA LYS A 63 20.29 6.39 0.25
C LYS A 63 19.81 5.56 1.44
N PRO A 64 20.70 4.92 2.23
CA PRO A 64 20.29 4.10 3.36
C PRO A 64 19.50 4.89 4.42
N GLU A 65 19.69 6.21 4.50
CA GLU A 65 19.01 7.10 5.45
C GLU A 65 17.48 7.12 5.30
N ILE A 66 16.95 6.87 4.09
CA ILE A 66 15.50 6.86 3.86
C ILE A 66 14.85 5.52 4.19
N TRP A 67 15.62 4.44 4.38
CA TRP A 67 15.06 3.10 4.57
C TRP A 67 14.29 2.97 5.88
N SER A 68 14.76 3.60 6.96
CA SER A 68 14.03 3.61 8.23
C SER A 68 12.68 4.30 8.09
N ALA A 69 12.62 5.43 7.38
CA ALA A 69 11.37 6.14 7.12
C ALA A 69 10.41 5.30 6.26
N ILE A 70 10.92 4.56 5.28
CA ILE A 70 10.13 3.65 4.43
C ILE A 70 9.58 2.47 5.23
N ALA A 71 10.41 1.87 6.08
CA ALA A 71 10.01 0.75 6.93
C ALA A 71 8.93 1.15 7.92
N ASN A 72 9.13 2.27 8.62
CA ASN A 72 8.18 2.82 9.60
C ASN A 72 6.86 3.21 8.94
N ASN A 73 6.90 3.83 7.76
CA ASN A 73 5.68 4.14 7.02
C ASN A 73 4.94 2.87 6.60
N GLY A 74 5.64 1.83 6.14
CA GLY A 74 5.03 0.56 5.75
C GLY A 74 4.22 -0.09 6.87
N ILE A 75 4.82 -0.20 8.06
CA ILE A 75 4.15 -0.70 9.28
C ILE A 75 2.93 0.17 9.61
N LYS A 76 3.09 1.50 9.60
CA LYS A 76 2.01 2.44 9.93
C LYS A 76 0.84 2.36 8.95
N ARG A 77 1.10 2.20 7.65
CA ARG A 77 0.06 2.17 6.60
C ARG A 77 -0.70 0.85 6.58
N MET A 78 0.00 -0.28 6.78
CA MET A 78 -0.63 -1.59 6.78
C MET A 78 -1.30 -1.92 8.12
N GLY A 79 -0.75 -1.39 9.21
CA GLY A 79 -1.26 -1.61 10.56
C GLY A 79 -1.10 -3.08 11.02
N GLU A 80 -1.69 -3.36 12.18
CA GLU A 80 -1.62 -4.69 12.78
C GLU A 80 -2.55 -5.71 12.11
N PRO A 81 -2.14 -6.99 12.03
CA PRO A 81 -2.99 -8.08 11.54
C PRO A 81 -4.37 -8.15 12.20
N GLY A 82 -5.34 -8.76 11.52
CA GLY A 82 -6.68 -9.00 12.06
C GLY A 82 -7.74 -7.96 11.69
N ALA A 83 -7.50 -7.12 10.68
CA ALA A 83 -8.47 -6.14 10.20
C ALA A 83 -9.82 -6.77 9.81
N ALA A 84 -9.82 -7.91 9.11
CA ALA A 84 -11.04 -8.61 8.74
C ALA A 84 -11.89 -9.01 9.95
N HIS A 85 -11.25 -9.54 11.01
CA HIS A 85 -11.94 -9.90 12.25
C HIS A 85 -12.52 -8.68 12.96
N ARG A 86 -11.74 -7.58 13.07
CA ARG A 86 -12.22 -6.32 13.67
C ARG A 86 -13.40 -5.72 12.91
N ILE A 87 -13.38 -5.78 11.58
CA ILE A 87 -14.49 -5.32 10.73
C ILE A 87 -15.73 -6.19 10.99
N ALA A 88 -15.58 -7.52 11.00
CA ALA A 88 -16.68 -8.44 11.27
C ALA A 88 -17.32 -8.19 12.65
N GLN A 89 -16.51 -8.00 13.69
CA GLN A 89 -17.00 -7.69 15.04
C GLN A 89 -17.76 -6.35 15.07
N CYS A 90 -17.20 -5.31 14.45
CA CYS A 90 -17.84 -4.00 14.36
C CYS A 90 -19.21 -4.05 13.65
N LEU A 91 -19.33 -4.88 12.60
CA LEU A 91 -20.60 -5.09 11.91
C LEU A 91 -21.62 -5.80 12.79
N LEU A 92 -21.22 -6.87 13.51
CA LEU A 92 -22.10 -7.56 14.46
C LEU A 92 -22.60 -6.61 15.55
N ASP A 93 -21.69 -5.85 16.15
CA ASP A 93 -22.03 -4.91 17.23
C ASP A 93 -23.02 -3.83 16.75
N LYS A 94 -22.86 -3.32 15.52
CA LYS A 94 -23.72 -2.24 14.98
C LYS A 94 -25.06 -2.73 14.43
N LEU A 95 -25.10 -3.92 13.82
CA LEU A 95 -26.28 -4.41 13.11
C LEU A 95 -27.14 -5.33 13.98
N VAL A 96 -26.53 -6.13 14.85
CA VAL A 96 -27.24 -7.09 15.70
C VAL A 96 -27.72 -6.44 17.00
N ALA A 97 -26.93 -5.57 17.64
CA ALA A 97 -27.36 -4.89 18.87
C ALA A 97 -28.54 -3.93 18.67
N ASN A 98 -28.67 -3.32 17.48
CA ASN A 98 -29.82 -2.48 17.12
C ASN A 98 -31.13 -3.27 16.89
N SER A 99 -31.06 -4.59 16.77
CA SER A 99 -32.25 -5.44 16.60
C SER A 99 -32.97 -5.74 17.92
N GLN A 100 -32.40 -5.40 19.08
CA GLN A 100 -33.05 -5.59 20.39
C GLN A 100 -34.04 -4.48 20.78
N TYR A 101 -34.12 -3.38 20.03
CA TYR A 101 -35.04 -2.26 20.28
C TYR A 101 -36.32 -2.28 19.42
N ILE A 102 -36.53 -3.35 18.64
CA ILE A 102 -37.79 -3.59 17.93
C ILE A 102 -38.51 -4.76 18.63
N LYS A 103 -39.08 -4.48 19.81
CA LYS A 103 -40.12 -5.29 20.43
C LYS A 103 -41.17 -4.37 21.02
#